data_AF-A0A6J4XVZ8-F1
#
_entry.id   AF-A0A6J4XVZ8-F1
#
_cell.length_a   1.000
_cell.length_b   1.000
_cell.length_c   1.000
_cell.angle_alpha   90.00
_cell.angle_beta   90.00
_cell.angle_gamma   90.00
#
_symmetry.space_group_name_H-M   'P 1'
#
loop_
_entity.id
_entity.type
_entity.pdbx_description
1 polymer ?
#
loop_
_entity_poly.entity_id
_entity_poly.type
_entity_poly.pdbx_seq_one_letter_code
_entity_poly.pdbx_strand_id
1 'polypeptide(L)' 'MSEDNIGIFKKIRATICHNCPFCKHARENPQSTIGKILHHKLHADHCPMWKAEQEVYGKEI' A
#
# COMPACT_ATOMS: atom_id res chain seq x y z
N MET A 1 -5.04 -13.12 -21.61
CA MET A 1 -5.19 -11.89 -20.80
C MET A 1 -3.86 -11.17 -20.90
N SER A 2 -3.81 -10.02 -21.58
CA SER A 2 -2.57 -9.33 -21.96
C SER A 2 -1.84 -8.72 -20.76
N GLU A 3 -0.53 -8.92 -20.69
CA GLU A 3 0.37 -8.46 -19.61
C GLU A 3 0.30 -6.94 -19.39
N ASP A 4 -0.07 -6.16 -20.41
CA ASP A 4 -0.22 -4.70 -20.34
C ASP A 4 -1.32 -4.24 -19.37
N ASN A 5 -2.39 -5.03 -19.25
CA ASN A 5 -3.49 -4.71 -18.33
C ASN A 5 -3.05 -4.85 -16.87
N ILE A 6 -2.15 -5.80 -16.57
CA ILE A 6 -1.62 -6.03 -15.23
C ILE A 6 -0.88 -4.80 -14.71
N GLY A 7 -0.14 -4.11 -15.60
CA GLY A 7 0.56 -2.87 -15.27
C GLY A 7 -0.39 -1.74 -14.87
N ILE A 8 -1.49 -1.56 -15.60
CA ILE A 8 -2.47 -0.50 -15.32
C ILE A 8 -3.24 -0.80 -14.02
N PHE A 9 -3.73 -2.03 -13.84
CA PHE A 9 -4.41 -2.42 -12.59
C PHE A 9 -3.47 -2.37 -11.37
N LYS A 10 -2.17 -2.63 -11.55
CA LYS A 10 -1.18 -2.45 -10.48
C LYS A 10 -1.02 -0.97 -10.12
N LYS A 11 -0.86 -0.08 -11.10
CA LYS A 11 -0.77 1.37 -10.88
C LYS A 11 -2.01 1.93 -10.17
N ILE A 12 -3.21 1.55 -10.60
CA ILE A 12 -4.46 2.01 -9.97
C ILE A 12 -4.51 1.58 -8.50
N ARG A 13 -4.22 0.31 -8.20
CA ARG A 13 -4.20 -0.20 -6.82
C ARG A 13 -3.13 0.48 -5.97
N ALA A 14 -1.95 0.72 -6.55
CA ALA A 14 -0.87 1.46 -5.91
C ALA A 14 -1.33 2.90 -5.56
N THR A 15 -1.94 3.62 -6.51
CA THR A 15 -2.43 4.99 -6.30
C THR A 15 -3.55 5.05 -5.26
N ILE A 16 -4.46 4.06 -5.23
CA ILE A 16 -5.52 3.98 -4.20
C ILE A 16 -4.90 3.80 -2.81
N CYS A 17 -3.89 2.93 -2.67
CA CYS A 17 -3.21 2.73 -1.40
C CYS A 17 -2.42 3.98 -0.98
N HIS A 18 -1.69 4.57 -1.93
CA HIS A 18 -0.86 5.75 -1.68
C HIS A 18 -1.69 6.95 -1.21
N ASN A 19 -2.91 7.10 -1.74
CA ASN A 19 -3.83 8.17 -1.35
C ASN A 19 -4.87 7.74 -0.30
N CYS A 20 -4.81 6.52 0.20
CA CYS A 20 -5.74 6.06 1.23
C CYS A 20 -5.50 6.86 2.52
N PRO A 21 -6.51 7.52 3.10
CA PRO A 21 -6.33 8.33 4.31
C PRO A 21 -5.85 7.49 5.49
N PHE A 22 -6.26 6.23 5.59
CA PHE A 22 -5.77 5.32 6.64
C PHE A 22 -4.32 4.92 6.43
N CYS A 23 -3.91 4.56 5.21
CA CYS A 23 -2.53 4.21 4.90
C CYS A 23 -1.60 5.43 5.03
N LYS A 24 -2.04 6.60 4.55
CA LYS A 24 -1.32 7.86 4.72
C LYS A 24 -1.16 8.21 6.19
N HIS A 25 -2.25 8.15 6.97
CA HIS A 25 -2.18 8.41 8.40
C HIS A 25 -1.29 7.39 9.14
N ALA A 26 -1.34 6.12 8.75
CA ALA A 26 -0.47 5.08 9.28
C ALA A 26 1.03 5.34 8.99
N ARG A 27 1.36 5.84 7.78
CA ARG A 27 2.72 6.25 7.40
C ARG A 27 3.22 7.46 8.17
N GLU A 28 2.37 8.48 8.31
CA GLU A 28 2.72 9.70 9.04
C GLU A 28 2.77 9.46 10.56
N ASN A 29 1.97 8.51 11.07
CA ASN A 29 1.84 8.20 12.50
C ASN A 29 1.99 6.70 12.76
N PRO A 30 3.18 6.11 12.53
CA PRO A 30 3.40 4.67 12.68
C PRO A 30 3.21 4.17 14.12
N GLN A 31 3.31 5.08 15.11
CA GLN A 31 3.10 4.78 16.53
C GLN A 31 1.62 4.80 16.96
N SER A 32 0.73 5.33 16.13
CA SER A 32 -0.72 5.31 16.39
C SER A 32 -1.25 3.87 16.35
N THR A 33 -2.39 3.60 16.99
CA THR A 33 -3.02 2.27 16.95
C THR A 33 -3.30 1.81 15.51
N ILE A 34 -3.71 2.74 14.65
CA ILE A 34 -3.95 2.50 13.22
C ILE A 34 -2.63 2.20 12.51
N GLY A 35 -1.59 3.00 12.75
CA GLY A 35 -0.25 2.76 12.20
C GLY A 35 0.33 1.42 12.60
N LYS A 36 0.21 1.06 13.88
CA LYS A 36 0.66 -0.24 14.42
C LYS A 36 -0.09 -1.41 13.80
N ILE A 37 -1.39 -1.29 13.53
CA ILE A 37 -2.20 -2.34 12.90
C ILE A 37 -1.91 -2.44 11.41
N LEU A 38 -1.84 -1.33 10.68
CA LEU A 38 -1.59 -1.33 9.24
C LEU A 38 -0.16 -1.73 8.88
N HIS A 39 0.84 -1.32 9.67
CA HIS A 39 2.21 -1.77 9.51
C HIS A 39 2.49 -3.11 10.22
N HIS A 40 1.50 -3.66 10.93
CA HIS A 40 1.63 -5.00 11.47
C HIS A 40 1.79 -5.99 10.31
N LYS A 41 2.64 -7.01 10.48
CA LYS A 41 2.86 -8.07 9.48
C LYS A 41 1.54 -8.68 8.97
N LEU A 42 0.53 -8.78 9.83
CA LEU A 42 -0.79 -9.29 9.48
C LEU A 42 -1.52 -8.47 8.39
N HIS A 43 -1.32 -7.16 8.33
CA HIS A 43 -1.87 -6.33 7.26
C HIS A 43 -0.86 -6.07 6.14
N ALA A 44 0.41 -5.80 6.50
CA ALA A 44 1.47 -5.50 5.55
C ALA A 44 1.76 -6.64 4.57
N ASP A 45 1.73 -7.90 5.03
CA ASP A 45 2.00 -9.07 4.17
C ASP A 45 0.78 -9.51 3.34
N HIS A 46 -0.43 -9.13 3.77
CA HIS A 46 -1.68 -9.56 3.14
C HIS A 46 -2.38 -8.50 2.30
N CYS A 47 -1.96 -7.23 2.38
CA CYS A 47 -2.57 -6.16 1.60
C CYS A 47 -1.97 -6.12 0.17
N PRO A 48 -2.71 -6.55 -0.87
CA PRO A 48 -2.20 -6.56 -2.24
C PRO A 48 -1.97 -5.14 -2.78
N MET A 49 -2.65 -4.14 -2.22
CA MET A 49 -2.49 -2.75 -2.63
C MET A 49 -1.23 -2.13 -2.05
N TRP A 50 -0.87 -2.46 -0.80
CA TRP A 50 0.39 -2.02 -0.19
C TRP A 50 1.61 -2.59 -0.94
N LYS A 51 1.54 -3.87 -1.32
CA LYS A 51 2.57 -4.49 -2.15
C LYS A 51 2.68 -3.80 -3.52
N ALA A 52 1.55 -3.53 -4.17
CA ALA A 52 1.54 -2.79 -5.44
C ALA A 52 2.10 -1.37 -5.28
N GLU A 53 1.83 -0.72 -4.16
CA GLU A 53 2.33 0.61 -3.83
C GLU A 53 3.85 0.62 -3.67
N GLN A 54 4.42 -0.31 -2.91
CA GLN A 54 5.88 -0.48 -2.80
C GLN A 54 6.56 -0.83 -4.14
N GLU A 55 5.89 -1.60 -5.00
CA GLU A 55 6.41 -1.95 -6.32
C GLU A 55 6.35 -0.78 -7.34
N VAL A 56 5.47 0.21 -7.12
CA VAL A 56 5.26 1.35 -8.04
C VAL A 56 5.93 2.63 -7.56
N TYR A 57 5.83 2.94 -6.26
CA TYR A 57 6.35 4.16 -5.65
C TYR A 57 7.67 3.95 -4.88
N GLY A 58 8.05 2.70 -4.63
CA GLY A 58 9.25 2.35 -3.87
C GLY A 58 8.95 2.08 -2.39
N LYS A 59 9.94 1.49 -1.70
CA LYS A 59 9.88 1.25 -0.25
C LYS A 59 10.07 2.57 0.49
N GLU A 60 8.98 3.23 0.87
CA GLU A 60 9.05 4.24 1.93
C GLU A 60 9.09 3.53 3.28
N ILE A 61 10.19 3.76 4.01
CA ILE A 61 10.53 3.14 5.30
C ILE A 61 10.00 4.03 6.42
#